data_AF-A0A350J6T4-F1
#
_entry.id   AF-A0A350J6T4-F1
#
_cell.length_a   1.000
_cell.length_b   1.000
_cell.length_c   1.000
_cell.angle_alpha   90.00
_cell.angle_beta   90.00
_cell.angle_gamma   90.00
#
_symmetry.space_group_name_H-M   'P 1'
#
loop_
_entity.id
_entity.type
_entity.pdbx_description
1 polymer ?
#
loop_
_entity_poly.entity_id
_entity_poly.type
_entity_poly.pdbx_seq_one_letter_code
_entity_poly.pdbx_strand_id
1 'polypeptide(L)'
;AFALTFLVPLAEELLFRGIVLGELARKFGNIWAIILSSAIFGIMHGLSIHIGYALICGFFLGFVYVYTDSIKSSYILHAVFNFFGSAFITLFEHDKLAPFQGVFDAVGNVVSILEIALIIPSIVAVIFLIKLSKEGKLGGDHEPS
;
A
#
# COMPACT_ATOMS: atom_id res chain seq x y z
N ALA A 1 -0.72 19.02 -2.87
CA ALA A 1 0.36 18.36 -2.11
C ALA A 1 -0.11 17.93 -0.72
N PHE A 2 -0.22 18.83 0.27
CA PHE A 2 -0.49 18.44 1.67
C PHE A 2 -1.68 17.47 1.88
N ALA A 3 -2.87 17.81 1.36
CA ALA A 3 -4.05 16.97 1.54
C ALA A 3 -3.90 15.57 0.91
N LEU A 4 -3.33 15.48 -0.30
CA LEU A 4 -3.07 14.22 -0.99
C LEU A 4 -2.03 13.37 -0.26
N THR A 5 -1.05 14.00 0.39
CA THR A 5 0.02 13.30 1.10
C THR A 5 -0.38 12.82 2.49
N PHE A 6 -1.25 13.56 3.20
CA PHE A 6 -1.53 13.29 4.61
C PHE A 6 -3.00 13.02 4.89
N LEU A 7 -3.91 13.86 4.41
CA LEU A 7 -5.32 13.75 4.76
C LEU A 7 -6.02 12.59 4.04
N VAL A 8 -5.71 12.40 2.75
CA VAL A 8 -6.25 11.30 1.96
C VAL A 8 -5.77 9.94 2.49
N PRO A 9 -4.46 9.70 2.69
CA PRO A 9 -3.98 8.47 3.31
C PRO A 9 -4.55 8.22 4.70
N LEU A 10 -4.77 9.26 5.52
CA LEU A 10 -5.38 9.10 6.83
C LEU A 10 -6.82 8.57 6.72
N ALA A 11 -7.64 9.18 5.85
CA ALA A 11 -9.01 8.74 5.62
C ALA A 11 -9.07 7.31 5.06
N GLU A 12 -8.17 6.99 4.13
CA GLU A 12 -8.04 5.66 3.56
C GLU A 12 -7.64 4.62 4.62
N GLU A 13 -6.66 4.89 5.47
CA GLU A 13 -6.27 3.95 6.51
C GLU A 13 -7.38 3.72 7.54
N LEU A 14 -8.10 4.77 7.94
CA LEU A 14 -9.25 4.63 8.85
C LEU A 14 -10.33 3.73 8.25
N LEU A 15 -10.64 3.91 6.95
CA LEU A 15 -11.63 3.08 6.26
C LEU A 15 -11.12 1.66 6.03
N PHE A 16 -9.96 1.51 5.39
CA PHE A 16 -9.51 0.22 4.92
C PHE A 16 -8.92 -0.65 6.02
N ARG A 17 -8.20 -0.08 7.00
CA ARG A 17 -7.55 -0.87 8.06
C ARG A 17 -8.44 -0.94 9.29
N GLY A 18 -9.03 0.19 9.65
CA GLY A 18 -9.97 0.26 10.78
C GLY A 18 -11.27 -0.50 10.55
N ILE A 19 -11.86 -0.43 9.36
CA ILE A 19 -13.19 -1.01 9.09
C ILE A 19 -13.09 -2.23 8.17
N VAL A 20 -12.65 -2.05 6.92
CA VAL A 20 -12.73 -3.11 5.89
C VAL A 20 -11.90 -4.34 6.29
N LEU A 21 -10.61 -4.14 6.63
CA LEU A 21 -9.73 -5.23 7.04
C LEU A 21 -10.21 -5.84 8.36
N GLY A 22 -10.58 -5.01 9.35
CA GLY A 22 -11.10 -5.50 10.64
C GLY A 22 -12.29 -6.46 10.50
N GLU A 23 -13.30 -6.06 9.72
CA GLU A 23 -14.48 -6.90 9.46
C GLU A 23 -14.15 -8.17 8.66
N LEU A 24 -13.26 -8.07 7.68
CA LEU A 24 -12.79 -9.23 6.93
C LEU A 24 -11.98 -10.19 7.82
N ALA A 25 -11.19 -9.68 8.76
CA ALA A 25 -10.37 -10.48 9.66
C ALA A 25 -11.24 -11.29 10.61
N ARG A 26 -12.31 -10.70 11.15
CA ARG A 26 -13.29 -11.40 12.01
C ARG A 26 -13.97 -12.58 11.31
N LYS A 27 -14.15 -12.50 9.98
CA LYS A 27 -14.89 -13.50 9.21
C LYS A 27 -14.00 -14.53 8.52
N PHE A 28 -12.82 -14.12 8.04
CA PHE A 28 -11.96 -14.92 7.16
C PHE A 28 -10.53 -15.11 7.71
N GLY A 29 -10.19 -14.49 8.84
CA GLY A 29 -8.83 -14.47 9.39
C GLY A 29 -7.91 -13.44 8.71
N ASN A 30 -6.83 -13.11 9.39
CA ASN A 30 -5.96 -11.97 9.05
C ASN A 30 -5.38 -12.04 7.63
N ILE A 31 -4.96 -13.22 7.17
CA ILE A 31 -4.31 -13.37 5.86
C ILE A 31 -5.30 -13.07 4.74
N TRP A 32 -6.52 -13.62 4.82
CA TRP A 32 -7.56 -13.34 3.84
C TRP A 32 -8.02 -11.89 3.92
N ALA A 33 -8.12 -11.32 5.11
CA ALA A 33 -8.46 -9.92 5.29
C ALA A 33 -7.46 -8.97 4.62
N ILE A 34 -6.15 -9.23 4.77
CA ILE A 34 -5.12 -8.47 4.07
C ILE A 34 -5.33 -8.58 2.55
N ILE A 35 -5.48 -9.79 2.01
CA ILE A 35 -5.62 -9.99 0.56
C ILE A 35 -6.87 -9.29 0.01
N LEU A 36 -8.02 -9.49 0.63
CA LEU A 36 -9.31 -8.96 0.20
C LEU A 36 -9.35 -7.43 0.35
N SER A 37 -8.91 -6.88 1.50
CA SER A 37 -8.87 -5.43 1.70
C SER A 37 -7.91 -4.75 0.71
N SER A 38 -6.76 -5.37 0.42
CA SER A 38 -5.80 -4.86 -0.56
C SER A 38 -6.37 -4.87 -1.98
N ALA A 39 -7.08 -5.94 -2.34
CA ALA A 39 -7.78 -6.03 -3.63
C ALA A 39 -8.80 -4.89 -3.80
N ILE A 40 -9.64 -4.67 -2.79
CA ILE A 40 -10.63 -3.58 -2.81
C ILE A 40 -9.93 -2.22 -2.86
N PHE A 41 -8.88 -2.02 -2.06
CA PHE A 41 -8.09 -0.79 -2.04
C PHE A 41 -7.51 -0.47 -3.42
N GLY A 42 -6.87 -1.45 -4.08
CA GLY A 42 -6.34 -1.29 -5.41
C GLY A 42 -7.41 -0.98 -6.46
N ILE A 43 -8.53 -1.69 -6.45
CA ILE A 43 -9.65 -1.45 -7.39
C ILE A 43 -10.22 -0.03 -7.22
N MET A 44 -10.32 0.47 -5.98
CA MET A 44 -10.81 1.81 -5.67
C MET A 44 -9.90 2.94 -6.19
N HIS A 45 -8.64 2.64 -6.50
CA HIS A 45 -7.73 3.57 -7.19
C HIS A 45 -7.97 3.64 -8.71
N GLY A 46 -8.96 2.91 -9.22
CA GLY A 46 -9.41 2.93 -10.62
C GLY A 46 -8.56 2.10 -11.57
N LEU A 47 -8.95 2.07 -12.86
CA LEU A 47 -8.25 1.36 -13.94
C LEU A 47 -7.05 2.16 -14.47
N SER A 48 -6.22 2.71 -13.57
CA SER A 48 -4.97 3.36 -13.94
C SER A 48 -3.83 2.34 -14.01
N ILE A 49 -2.72 2.70 -14.66
CA ILE A 49 -1.50 1.87 -14.65
C ILE A 49 -0.97 1.61 -13.22
N HIS A 50 -1.40 2.42 -12.26
CA HIS A 50 -1.01 2.33 -10.85
C HIS A 50 -1.86 1.34 -10.04
N ILE A 51 -2.84 0.65 -10.62
CA ILE A 51 -3.63 -0.35 -9.88
C ILE A 51 -2.75 -1.45 -9.26
N GLY A 52 -1.73 -1.90 -9.99
CA GLY A 52 -0.79 -2.90 -9.48
C GLY A 52 0.01 -2.38 -8.28
N TYR A 53 0.48 -1.14 -8.34
CA TYR A 53 1.14 -0.47 -7.23
C TYR A 53 0.20 -0.34 -6.02
N ALA A 54 -1.04 0.14 -6.23
CA ALA A 54 -2.02 0.30 -5.16
C ALA A 54 -2.37 -1.04 -4.49
N LEU A 55 -2.44 -2.15 -5.24
CA LEU A 55 -2.63 -3.49 -4.69
C LEU A 55 -1.47 -3.90 -3.75
N ILE A 56 -0.23 -3.65 -4.17
CA ILE A 56 0.97 -4.02 -3.41
C ILE A 56 1.10 -3.15 -2.16
N CYS A 57 0.96 -1.83 -2.30
CA CYS A 57 0.92 -0.92 -1.15
C CYS A 57 -0.22 -1.31 -0.21
N GLY A 58 -1.40 -1.61 -0.76
CA GLY A 58 -2.54 -2.13 -0.02
C GLY A 58 -2.16 -3.31 0.88
N PHE A 59 -1.41 -4.27 0.30
CA PHE A 59 -0.94 -5.47 0.98
C PHE A 59 0.04 -5.16 2.11
N PHE A 60 1.08 -4.37 1.85
CA PHE A 60 2.07 -4.01 2.87
C PHE A 60 1.45 -3.22 4.02
N LEU A 61 0.55 -2.29 3.72
CA LEU A 61 -0.19 -1.52 4.72
C LEU A 61 -1.08 -2.43 5.57
N GLY A 62 -1.82 -3.36 4.93
CA GLY A 62 -2.60 -4.37 5.65
C GLY A 62 -1.75 -5.28 6.52
N PHE A 63 -0.58 -5.72 6.02
CA PHE A 63 0.37 -6.53 6.78
C PHE A 63 0.93 -5.78 7.98
N VAL A 64 1.38 -4.53 7.81
CA VAL A 64 1.88 -3.68 8.90
C VAL A 64 0.80 -3.45 9.95
N TYR A 65 -0.44 -3.18 9.53
CA TYR A 65 -1.56 -3.03 10.45
C TYR A 65 -1.77 -4.30 11.30
N VAL A 66 -1.87 -5.47 10.67
CA VAL A 66 -2.07 -6.75 11.39
C VAL A 66 -0.89 -7.07 12.30
N TYR A 67 0.34 -6.82 11.85
CA TYR A 67 1.54 -7.14 12.62
C TYR A 67 1.76 -6.19 13.82
N THR A 68 1.41 -4.92 13.66
CA THR A 68 1.65 -3.89 14.70
C THR A 68 0.42 -3.52 15.51
N ASP A 69 -0.76 -4.03 15.12
CA ASP A 69 -2.09 -3.66 15.65
C ASP A 69 -2.29 -2.14 15.76
N SER A 70 -1.83 -1.39 14.75
CA SER A 70 -1.73 0.06 14.83
C SER A 70 -2.04 0.72 13.48
N ILE A 71 -3.17 1.44 13.43
CA ILE A 71 -3.53 2.29 12.29
C ILE A 71 -2.46 3.37 12.09
N LYS A 72 -1.88 3.89 13.18
CA LYS A 72 -0.84 4.93 13.10
C LYS A 72 0.40 4.44 12.34
N SER A 73 0.82 3.20 12.57
CA SER A 73 1.99 2.61 11.89
C SER A 73 1.75 2.50 10.38
N SER A 74 0.57 1.98 10.00
CA SER A 74 0.16 1.87 8.60
C SER A 74 0.03 3.26 7.94
N TYR A 75 -0.58 4.22 8.63
CA TYR A 75 -0.72 5.60 8.15
C TYR A 75 0.61 6.28 7.88
N ILE A 76 1.59 6.17 8.79
CA ILE A 76 2.91 6.77 8.57
C ILE A 76 3.56 6.19 7.31
N LEU A 77 3.50 4.86 7.14
CA LEU A 77 4.02 4.21 5.94
C LEU A 77 3.29 4.67 4.67
N HIS A 78 1.96 4.79 4.74
CA HIS A 78 1.15 5.24 3.62
C HIS A 78 1.47 6.69 3.23
N ALA A 79 1.58 7.59 4.20
CA ALA A 79 1.95 8.99 3.97
C ALA A 79 3.36 9.12 3.36
N VAL A 80 4.30 8.25 3.75
CA VAL A 80 5.63 8.17 3.14
C VAL A 80 5.55 7.76 1.67
N PHE A 81 4.81 6.70 1.34
CA PHE A 81 4.58 6.27 -0.05
C PHE A 81 3.95 7.39 -0.88
N ASN A 82 2.90 8.02 -0.36
CA ASN A 82 2.22 9.11 -1.05
C ASN A 82 3.11 10.36 -1.18
N PHE A 83 3.97 10.65 -0.22
CA PHE A 83 4.92 11.76 -0.31
C PHE A 83 5.88 11.56 -1.48
N PHE A 84 6.54 10.39 -1.57
CA PHE A 84 7.50 10.13 -2.65
C PHE A 84 6.84 9.96 -4.01
N GLY A 85 5.62 9.39 -4.06
CA GLY A 85 4.89 9.18 -5.31
C GLY A 85 4.21 10.44 -5.88
N SER A 86 3.85 11.41 -5.04
CA SER A 86 3.13 12.62 -5.49
C SER A 86 3.81 13.92 -5.11
N ALA A 87 3.89 14.23 -3.81
CA ALA A 87 4.34 15.54 -3.35
C ALA A 87 5.80 15.81 -3.64
N PHE A 88 6.67 14.80 -3.60
CA PHE A 88 8.08 14.94 -3.94
C PHE A 88 8.24 15.50 -5.36
N ILE A 89 7.56 14.92 -6.35
CA ILE A 89 7.63 15.37 -7.75
C ILE A 89 7.10 16.81 -7.87
N THR A 90 5.94 17.11 -7.28
CA THR A 90 5.34 18.46 -7.34
C THR A 90 6.20 19.53 -6.65
N LEU A 91 7.01 19.18 -5.65
CA LEU A 91 7.92 20.12 -5.00
C LEU A 91 9.05 20.59 -5.93
N PHE A 92 9.37 19.83 -6.98
CA PHE A 92 10.41 20.19 -7.96
C PHE A 92 9.87 20.83 -9.24
N GLU A 93 8.54 20.90 -9.43
CA GLU A 93 7.87 21.58 -10.55
C GLU A 93 7.82 23.12 -10.40
N HIS A 94 8.76 23.72 -9.66
CA HIS A 94 8.89 25.17 -9.55
C HIS A 94 9.81 25.73 -10.65
N ASP A 95 9.44 26.86 -11.26
CA ASP A 95 10.16 27.52 -12.39
C ASP A 95 11.69 27.67 -12.22
N LYS A 96 12.18 27.70 -10.98
CA LYS A 96 13.62 27.79 -10.67
C LYS A 96 14.40 26.50 -10.96
N LEU A 97 13.71 25.38 -11.11
CA LEU A 97 14.27 24.05 -11.31
C LEU A 97 14.06 23.52 -12.74
N ALA A 98 13.45 24.33 -13.61
CA ALA A 98 13.24 24.02 -15.02
C ALA A 98 14.49 23.48 -15.77
N PRO A 99 15.74 23.95 -15.50
CA PRO A 99 16.94 23.39 -16.12
C PRO A 99 17.20 21.91 -15.77
N PHE A 100 16.63 21.42 -14.67
CA PHE A 100 16.76 20.04 -14.18
C PHE A 100 15.50 19.20 -14.41
N GLN A 101 14.46 19.75 -15.02
CA GLN A 101 13.18 19.05 -15.20
C GLN A 101 13.35 17.70 -15.91
N GLY A 102 14.18 17.63 -16.95
CA GLY A 102 14.46 16.36 -17.65
C GLY A 102 15.10 15.28 -16.76
N VAL A 103 15.84 15.67 -15.71
CA VAL A 103 16.36 14.72 -14.71
C VAL A 103 15.24 14.26 -13.79
N PHE A 104 14.36 15.16 -13.32
CA PHE A 104 13.22 14.80 -12.48
C PHE A 104 12.22 13.90 -13.22
N ASP A 105 11.96 14.18 -14.49
CA ASP A 105 11.12 13.34 -15.35
C ASP A 105 11.75 11.95 -15.53
N ALA A 106 13.07 11.86 -15.75
CA ALA A 106 13.77 10.58 -15.85
C ALA A 106 13.70 9.80 -14.53
N VAL A 107 13.89 10.46 -13.39
CA VAL A 107 13.77 9.83 -12.06
C VAL A 107 12.33 9.36 -11.80
N GLY A 108 11.32 10.19 -12.09
CA GLY A 108 9.91 9.82 -11.94
C GLY A 108 9.53 8.62 -12.81
N ASN A 109 10.03 8.57 -14.05
CA ASN A 109 9.83 7.43 -14.95
C ASN A 109 10.52 6.16 -14.44
N VAL A 110 11.75 6.25 -13.92
CA VAL A 110 12.43 5.10 -13.30
C VAL A 110 11.67 4.59 -12.08
N VAL A 111 11.21 5.48 -11.20
CA VAL A 111 10.38 5.12 -10.04
C VAL A 111 9.11 4.40 -10.50
N SER A 112 8.39 4.95 -11.47
CA SER A 112 7.17 4.33 -12.02
C SER A 112 7.42 2.95 -12.64
N ILE A 113 8.54 2.76 -13.34
CA ILE A 113 8.93 1.46 -13.92
C ILE A 113 9.25 0.46 -12.80
N LEU A 114 9.97 0.87 -11.76
CA LEU A 114 10.28 0.00 -10.61
C LEU A 114 9.00 -0.42 -9.88
N GLU A 115 8.04 0.49 -9.70
CA GLU A 115 6.72 0.17 -9.13
C GLU A 115 6.00 -0.92 -9.93
N ILE A 116 5.95 -0.78 -11.25
CA ILE A 116 5.34 -1.78 -12.15
C ILE A 116 6.11 -3.11 -12.10
N ALA A 117 7.44 -3.07 -12.11
CA ALA A 117 8.29 -4.26 -12.08
C ALA A 117 8.10 -5.09 -10.80
N LEU A 118 7.74 -4.46 -9.69
CA LEU A 118 7.50 -5.12 -8.40
C LEU A 118 6.15 -5.85 -8.31
N ILE A 119 5.24 -5.67 -9.28
CA ILE A 119 3.94 -6.36 -9.33
C ILE A 119 4.09 -7.88 -9.40
N ILE A 120 4.91 -8.39 -10.32
CA ILE A 120 5.04 -9.84 -10.54
C ILE A 120 5.63 -10.55 -9.30
N PRO A 121 6.75 -10.09 -8.71
CA PRO A 121 7.26 -10.68 -7.46
C PRO A 121 6.26 -10.64 -6.31
N SER A 122 5.47 -9.57 -6.20
CA SER A 122 4.47 -9.42 -5.14
C SER A 122 3.32 -10.42 -5.28
N ILE A 123 2.84 -10.67 -6.51
CA ILE A 123 1.84 -11.72 -6.79
C ILE A 123 2.39 -13.09 -6.38
N VAL A 124 3.65 -13.39 -6.73
CA VAL A 124 4.30 -14.65 -6.34
C VAL A 124 4.41 -14.77 -4.82
N ALA A 125 4.80 -13.70 -4.13
CA ALA A 125 4.88 -13.67 -2.68
C ALA A 125 3.51 -13.91 -2.02
N VAL A 126 2.44 -13.31 -2.54
CA VAL A 126 1.06 -13.55 -2.06
C VAL A 126 0.66 -15.01 -2.25
N ILE A 127 0.89 -15.59 -3.44
CA ILE A 127 0.59 -17.01 -3.70
C ILE A 127 1.36 -17.92 -2.73
N PHE A 128 2.62 -17.61 -2.48
CA PHE A 128 3.45 -18.35 -1.55
C PHE A 128 2.94 -18.25 -0.10
N LEU A 129 2.60 -17.05 0.36
CA LEU A 129 2.01 -16.85 1.69
C LEU A 129 0.67 -17.57 1.86
N ILE A 130 -0.18 -17.59 0.83
CA ILE A 130 -1.43 -18.37 0.83
C ILE A 130 -1.13 -19.87 0.99
N LYS A 131 -0.11 -20.40 0.31
CA LYS A 131 0.29 -21.80 0.47
C LYS A 131 0.75 -22.09 1.91
N LEU A 132 1.63 -21.26 2.47
CA LEU A 132 2.10 -21.42 3.84
C LEU A 132 0.97 -21.35 4.88
N SER A 133 0.00 -20.48 4.66
CA SER A 133 -1.19 -20.36 5.51
C SER A 133 -2.03 -21.64 5.51
N LYS A 134 -2.33 -22.18 4.32
CA LYS A 134 -3.11 -23.42 4.16
C LYS A 134 -2.41 -24.65 4.77
N GLU A 135 -1.08 -24.62 4.80
CA GLU A 135 -0.26 -25.66 5.42
C GLU A 135 -0.17 -25.54 6.95
N GLY A 136 -0.86 -24.57 7.57
CA GLY A 136 -0.83 -24.34 9.02
C GLY A 136 0.49 -23.75 9.52
N LYS A 137 1.42 -23.36 8.63
CA LYS A 137 2.78 -22.91 8.97
C LYS A 137 2.85 -21.44 9.43
N LEU A 138 1.75 -20.71 9.33
CA LEU A 138 1.62 -19.31 9.76
C LEU A 138 0.68 -19.13 10.96
N GLY A 139 0.12 -20.22 11.51
CA GLY A 139 -0.74 -20.17 12.70
C GLY A 139 0.09 -20.15 13.97
N GLY A 140 0.39 -18.95 14.48
CA GLY A 140 0.75 -18.75 15.87
C GLY A 140 -0.53 -18.48 16.66
N ASP A 141 -0.73 -19.24 17.73
CA ASP A 141 -1.81 -19.07 18.70
C ASP A 141 -1.70 -17.69 19.37
N HIS A 142 -2.31 -16.67 18.78
CA HIS A 142 -2.58 -15.42 19.48
C HIS A 142 -4.08 -15.29 19.67
N GLU A 143 -4.55 -15.73 20.84
CA GLU A 143 -5.80 -15.21 21.40
C GLU A 143 -5.65 -13.70 21.58
N PRO A 144 -6.55 -12.88 21.02
CA PRO A 144 -6.57 -11.45 21.32
C PRO A 144 -6.98 -11.27 22.78
N SER A 145 -6.18 -10.52 23.54
CA SER A 145 -6.50 -10.04 24.89
C SER A 145 -7.68 -9.07 24.88
#